data_AF-A0A7J7HXS8-F1
#
_entry.id   AF-A0A7J7HXS8-F1
#
_cell.length_a   1.000
_cell.length_b   1.000
_cell.length_c   1.000
_cell.angle_alpha   90.00
_cell.angle_beta   90.00
_cell.angle_gamma   90.00
#
_symmetry.space_group_name_H-M   'P 1'
#
loop_
_entity.id
_entity.type
_entity.pdbx_description
1 polymer ?
#
loop_
_entity_poly.entity_id
_entity_poly.type
_entity_poly.pdbx_seq_one_letter_code
_entity_poly.pdbx_strand_id
1 'polypeptide(L)'
;MVVPYGDPNEPHYRKNAFDAGEDGLGKNAHSLKKGCDCLGFIKYFDAHFTNFTGGVETIENCVCLHEEDYGILWKHQDWRTGLAEVRRCRRLSVSFICTVANYEYGFFWHFYQAS
;
A
#
# COMPACT_ATOMS: atom_id res chain seq x y z
N MET A 1 -0.53 12.85 -6.41
CA MET A 1 -1.69 12.21 -7.07
C MET A 1 -2.75 13.29 -7.28
N VAL A 2 -3.42 13.28 -8.43
CA VAL A 2 -4.38 14.32 -8.86
C VAL A 2 -5.57 13.66 -9.55
N VAL A 3 -6.77 14.18 -9.29
CA VAL A 3 -8.04 13.63 -9.78
C VAL A 3 -8.82 14.70 -10.56
N PRO A 4 -8.48 14.94 -11.84
CA PRO A 4 -9.21 15.87 -12.69
C PRO A 4 -10.52 15.26 -13.20
N TYR A 5 -11.63 15.95 -13.00
CA TYR A 5 -12.92 15.55 -13.56
C TYR A 5 -13.05 16.11 -14.98
N GLY A 6 -13.48 15.25 -15.92
CA GLY A 6 -13.61 15.61 -17.34
C GLY A 6 -14.97 16.15 -17.78
N ASP A 7 -15.93 16.33 -16.86
CA ASP A 7 -17.24 16.90 -17.19
C ASP A 7 -17.15 18.44 -17.28
N PRO A 8 -17.42 19.04 -18.46
CA PRO A 8 -17.28 20.48 -18.67
C PRO A 8 -18.41 21.30 -18.04
N ASN A 9 -19.50 20.67 -17.58
CA ASN A 9 -20.65 21.39 -17.03
C ASN A 9 -20.35 21.96 -15.64
N GLU A 10 -21.07 23.02 -15.26
CA GLU A 10 -21.04 23.54 -13.89
C GLU A 10 -21.74 22.56 -12.92
N PRO A 11 -21.20 22.29 -11.71
CA PRO A 11 -19.94 22.78 -11.13
C PRO A 11 -18.72 21.88 -11.39
N HIS A 12 -18.86 20.84 -12.22
CA HIS A 12 -17.88 19.75 -12.34
C HIS A 12 -16.55 20.16 -12.96
N TYR A 13 -16.53 21.13 -13.87
CA TYR A 13 -15.29 21.58 -14.53
C TYR A 13 -14.20 22.09 -13.56
N ARG A 14 -14.59 22.48 -12.33
CA ARG A 14 -13.66 22.94 -11.28
C ARG A 14 -13.06 21.80 -10.46
N LYS A 15 -13.63 20.59 -10.53
CA LYS A 15 -13.21 19.46 -9.69
C LYS A 15 -11.88 18.89 -10.18
N ASN A 16 -10.80 19.31 -9.52
CA ASN A 16 -9.44 18.86 -9.80
C ASN A 16 -8.69 18.72 -8.47
N ALA A 17 -9.02 17.69 -7.71
CA ALA A 17 -8.44 17.51 -6.39
C ALA A 17 -6.98 17.04 -6.51
N PHE A 18 -6.09 17.68 -5.76
CA PHE A 18 -4.72 17.22 -5.56
C PHE A 18 -4.64 16.50 -4.22
N ASP A 19 -5.23 15.31 -4.11
CA ASP A 19 -5.44 14.56 -2.87
C ASP A 19 -4.22 14.53 -1.93
N ALA A 20 -3.00 14.43 -2.47
CA ALA A 20 -1.78 14.46 -1.67
C ALA A 20 -1.40 15.84 -1.13
N GLY A 21 -1.63 16.90 -1.91
CA GLY A 21 -1.21 18.27 -1.56
C GLY A 21 -2.31 19.09 -0.88
N GLU A 22 -3.58 18.86 -1.21
CA GLU A 22 -4.72 19.62 -0.71
C GLU A 22 -5.37 18.97 0.53
N ASP A 23 -5.42 17.64 0.59
CA ASP A 23 -6.09 16.90 1.68
C ASP A 23 -5.08 16.18 2.59
N GLY A 24 -4.10 15.51 1.97
CA GLY A 24 -3.02 14.80 2.66
C GLY A 24 -3.32 13.32 2.84
N LEU A 25 -2.69 12.47 2.03
CA LEU A 25 -2.93 11.02 2.02
C LEU A 25 -2.62 10.35 3.37
N GLY A 26 -1.54 10.77 4.03
CA GLY A 26 -1.15 10.18 5.32
C GLY A 26 -2.10 10.54 6.46
N LYS A 27 -2.61 11.77 6.49
CA LYS A 27 -3.57 12.23 7.50
C LYS A 27 -4.90 11.48 7.39
N ASN A 28 -5.25 11.08 6.17
CA ASN A 28 -6.45 10.32 5.86
C ASN A 28 -6.24 8.80 5.88
N ALA A 29 -5.09 8.33 6.38
CA ALA A 29 -4.79 6.90 6.47
C ALA A 29 -5.65 6.19 7.53
N HIS A 30 -5.94 4.91 7.29
CA HIS A 30 -6.75 4.10 8.18
C HIS A 30 -5.90 3.39 9.23
N SER A 31 -6.51 3.13 10.38
CA SER A 31 -6.01 2.12 11.31
C SER A 31 -6.36 0.72 10.79
N LEU A 32 -5.36 -0.01 10.31
CA LEU A 32 -5.54 -1.31 9.67
C LEU A 32 -5.77 -2.42 10.69
N LYS A 33 -6.69 -3.33 10.38
CA LYS A 33 -7.08 -4.46 11.23
C LYS A 33 -6.49 -5.77 10.74
N LYS A 34 -5.83 -6.49 11.66
CA LYS A 34 -5.31 -7.85 11.43
C LYS A 34 -6.45 -8.80 11.05
N GLY A 35 -6.24 -9.56 9.98
CA GLY A 35 -7.20 -10.53 9.45
C GLY A 35 -8.31 -9.93 8.61
N CYS A 36 -8.41 -8.59 8.51
CA CYS A 36 -9.34 -7.88 7.63
C CYS A 36 -8.56 -7.20 6.50
N ASP A 37 -7.84 -6.12 6.83
CA ASP A 37 -7.09 -5.33 5.85
C ASP A 37 -5.75 -6.00 5.50
N CYS A 38 -5.13 -6.66 6.48
CA CYS A 38 -3.86 -7.37 6.32
C CYS A 38 -3.92 -8.80 6.86
N LEU A 39 -3.56 -9.77 6.01
CA LEU A 39 -3.62 -11.19 6.30
C LEU A 39 -2.22 -11.81 6.43
N GLY A 40 -2.05 -12.67 7.45
CA GLY A 40 -0.82 -13.40 7.71
C GLY A 40 -0.10 -12.94 8.97
N PHE A 41 1.23 -13.02 8.96
CA PHE A 41 2.06 -12.53 10.04
C PHE A 41 2.46 -11.08 9.76
N ILE A 42 1.82 -10.15 10.47
CA ILE A 42 1.90 -8.72 10.19
C ILE A 42 2.67 -8.01 11.29
N LYS A 43 3.58 -7.12 10.89
CA LYS A 43 4.10 -6.05 11.74
C LYS A 43 3.42 -4.75 11.36
N TYR A 44 2.85 -4.07 12.35
CA TYR A 44 2.24 -2.76 12.18
C TYR A 44 3.16 -1.64 12.67
N PHE A 45 2.97 -0.46 12.09
CA PHE A 45 3.59 0.79 12.51
C PHE A 45 2.52 1.88 12.65
N ASP A 46 2.63 2.65 13.72
CA ASP A 46 1.79 3.82 13.94
C ASP A 46 2.34 5.03 13.20
N ALA A 47 1.47 6.00 12.91
CA ALA A 47 1.85 7.29 12.35
C ALA A 47 1.39 8.42 13.26
N HIS A 48 2.19 9.48 13.36
CA HIS A 48 1.90 10.65 14.19
C HIS A 48 1.81 11.90 13.32
N PHE A 49 0.74 12.66 13.52
CA PHE A 49 0.45 13.90 12.80
C PHE A 49 0.19 15.04 13.76
N THR A 50 0.39 16.27 13.30
CA THR A 50 0.04 17.46 14.08
C THR A 50 -1.40 17.86 13.79
N ASN A 51 -2.18 18.13 14.85
CA ASN A 51 -3.53 18.66 14.71
C ASN A 51 -3.52 20.19 14.58
N PHE A 52 -4.70 20.79 14.34
CA PHE A 52 -4.82 22.23 14.10
C PHE A 52 -4.43 23.11 15.30
N THR A 53 -4.34 22.54 16.51
CA THR A 53 -3.89 23.24 17.72
C THR A 53 -2.41 22.99 18.04
N GLY A 54 -1.67 22.27 17.19
CA GLY A 54 -0.26 21.93 17.40
C GLY A 54 -0.01 20.69 18.28
N GLY A 55 -1.07 19.97 18.68
CA GLY A 55 -0.99 18.70 19.40
C GLY A 55 -0.70 17.52 18.47
N VAL A 56 -0.41 16.35 19.05
CA VAL A 56 -0.13 15.12 18.29
C VAL A 56 -1.37 14.23 18.22
N GLU A 57 -1.74 13.83 17.01
CA GLU A 57 -2.73 12.79 16.72
C GLU A 57 -2.01 11.53 16.23
N THR A 58 -2.34 10.38 16.80
CA THR A 58 -1.75 9.10 16.43
C THR A 58 -2.77 8.26 15.67
N ILE A 59 -2.37 7.76 14.50
CA ILE A 59 -3.10 6.73 13.76
C ILE A 59 -2.40 5.40 14.08
N GLU A 60 -3.02 4.60 14.92
CA GLU A 60 -2.52 3.28 15.28
C GLU A 60 -2.61 2.33 14.08
N ASN A 61 -1.63 1.43 13.92
CA ASN A 61 -1.60 0.44 12.84
C ASN A 61 -1.77 1.03 11.43
N CYS A 62 -1.22 2.23 11.20
CA CYS A 62 -1.33 2.96 9.94
C CYS A 62 -0.66 2.24 8.77
N VAL A 63 0.52 1.64 9.01
CA VAL A 63 1.28 0.91 8.00
C VAL A 63 1.34 -0.56 8.35
N CYS A 64 1.09 -1.40 7.36
CA CYS A 64 1.19 -2.84 7.44
C CYS A 64 2.42 -3.33 6.67
N LEU A 65 3.25 -4.14 7.33
CA LEU A 65 4.41 -4.81 6.77
C LEU A 65 4.28 -6.32 6.94
N HIS A 66 4.41 -7.07 5.86
CA HIS A 66 4.45 -8.53 5.92
C HIS A 66 5.20 -9.14 4.73
N GLU A 67 5.65 -10.38 4.91
CA GLU A 67 6.11 -11.20 3.80
C GLU A 67 4.96 -12.06 3.27
N GLU A 68 4.95 -12.28 1.96
CA GLU A 68 4.03 -13.21 1.31
C GLU A 68 4.75 -14.05 0.26
N ASP A 69 4.25 -15.28 0.09
CA ASP A 69 4.71 -16.15 -0.99
C ASP A 69 4.31 -15.56 -2.34
N TYR A 70 5.22 -15.61 -3.30
CA TYR A 70 5.01 -15.10 -4.66
C TYR A 70 5.38 -16.16 -5.71
N GLY A 71 5.01 -17.42 -5.47
CA GLY A 71 5.20 -18.51 -6.42
C GLY A 71 6.66 -18.94 -6.59
N ILE A 72 7.06 -19.27 -7.82
CA ILE A 72 8.41 -19.75 -8.15
C ILE A 72 9.29 -18.55 -8.50
N LEU A 73 10.46 -18.45 -7.86
CA LEU A 73 11.48 -17.47 -8.22
C LEU A 73 12.21 -17.90 -9.50
N TRP A 74 12.73 -19.12 -9.49
CA TRP A 74 13.32 -19.75 -10.66
C TRP A 74 13.24 -21.26 -10.56
N LYS A 75 13.28 -21.92 -11.72
CA LYS A 75 13.34 -23.39 -11.83
C LYS A 75 14.18 -23.76 -13.05
N HIS A 76 15.06 -24.74 -12.89
CA HIS A 76 15.85 -25.30 -13.98
C HIS A 76 15.88 -26.82 -13.90
N GLN A 77 15.88 -27.47 -15.06
CA GLN A 77 16.07 -28.91 -15.22
C GLN A 77 17.21 -29.11 -16.21
N ASP A 78 18.32 -29.69 -15.75
CA ASP A 78 19.40 -30.11 -16.65
C ASP A 78 19.07 -31.49 -17.20
N TRP A 79 18.86 -31.57 -18.52
CA TRP A 79 18.51 -32.81 -19.20
C TRP A 79 19.70 -33.79 -19.30
N ARG A 80 20.96 -33.31 -19.21
CA ARG A 80 22.15 -34.15 -19.32
C ARG A 80 22.40 -34.94 -18.05
N THR A 81 22.21 -34.29 -16.90
CA THR A 81 22.42 -34.88 -15.57
C THR A 81 21.13 -35.40 -14.93
N GLY A 82 19.96 -34.98 -15.43
CA GLY A 82 18.66 -35.27 -14.83
C GLY A 82 18.36 -34.45 -13.57
N LEU A 83 19.23 -33.50 -13.19
CA LEU A 83 19.08 -32.71 -11.98
C LEU A 83 18.05 -31.60 -12.16
N ALA A 84 17.20 -31.43 -11.15
CA ALA A 84 16.15 -30.42 -11.08
C ALA A 84 16.39 -29.50 -9.89
N GLU A 85 16.34 -28.19 -10.10
CA GLU A 85 16.39 -27.20 -9.03
C GLU A 85 15.23 -26.22 -9.13
N VAL A 86 14.71 -25.84 -7.97
CA VAL A 86 13.65 -24.83 -7.83
C VAL A 86 13.92 -23.98 -6.59
N ARG A 87 13.61 -22.69 -6.68
CA ARG A 87 13.53 -21.78 -5.53
C ARG A 87 12.21 -21.03 -5.56
N ARG A 88 11.59 -20.86 -4.38
CA ARG A 88 10.35 -20.08 -4.24
C ARG A 88 10.67 -18.60 -4.14
N CYS A 89 9.78 -17.77 -4.68
CA CYS A 89 9.84 -16.32 -4.51
C CYS A 89 9.01 -15.93 -3.30
N ARG A 90 9.50 -14.93 -2.57
CA ARG A 90 8.76 -14.21 -1.56
C ARG A 90 8.91 -12.72 -1.84
N ARG A 91 7.90 -11.95 -1.47
CA ARG A 91 7.98 -10.50 -1.49
C ARG A 91 7.67 -9.92 -0.12
N LEU A 92 8.40 -8.87 0.24
CA LEU A 92 8.09 -8.02 1.38
C LEU A 92 7.13 -6.94 0.89
N SER A 93 5.95 -6.87 1.49
CA SER A 93 4.89 -5.92 1.18
C SER A 93 4.81 -4.87 2.28
N VAL A 94 4.91 -3.59 1.90
CA VAL A 94 4.65 -2.43 2.75
C VAL A 94 3.42 -1.74 2.20
N SER A 95 2.43 -1.47 3.05
CA SER A 95 1.20 -0.82 2.58
C SER A 95 0.52 0.07 3.61
N PHE A 96 -0.25 1.02 3.11
CA PHE A 96 -1.27 1.75 3.87
C PHE A 96 -2.48 2.02 2.97
N ILE A 97 -3.63 2.25 3.60
CA ILE A 97 -4.89 2.56 2.92
C ILE A 97 -5.40 3.90 3.46
N CYS A 98 -5.91 4.76 2.59
CA CYS A 98 -6.49 6.04 2.99
C CYS A 98 -7.80 6.32 2.25
N THR A 99 -8.66 7.13 2.86
CA THR A 99 -9.91 7.60 2.23
C THR A 99 -9.86 9.10 2.00
N VAL A 100 -10.00 9.53 0.75
CA VAL A 100 -10.16 10.95 0.38
C VAL A 100 -11.56 11.14 -0.18
N ALA A 101 -12.43 11.77 0.61
CA ALA A 101 -13.84 11.91 0.32
C ALA A 101 -14.50 10.57 -0.08
N ASN A 102 -14.75 10.35 -1.37
CA ASN A 102 -15.42 9.17 -1.92
C ASN A 102 -14.47 8.12 -2.52
N TYR A 103 -13.15 8.24 -2.30
CA TYR A 103 -12.14 7.36 -2.84
C TYR A 103 -11.38 6.66 -1.73
N GLU A 104 -11.26 5.33 -1.84
CA GLU A 104 -10.31 4.53 -1.09
C GLU A 104 -9.09 4.21 -1.95
N TYR A 105 -7.90 4.57 -1.47
CA TYR A 105 -6.64 4.28 -2.12
C TYR A 105 -5.81 3.31 -1.28
N GLY A 106 -5.32 2.24 -1.91
CA GLY A 106 -4.31 1.35 -1.33
C GLY A 106 -2.96 1.57 -2.00
N PHE A 107 -1.95 1.92 -1.21
CA PHE A 107 -0.58 2.08 -1.69
C PHE A 107 0.25 0.88 -1.25
N PHE A 108 0.88 0.18 -2.21
CA PHE A 108 1.66 -1.02 -1.96
C PHE A 108 3.06 -0.89 -2.57
N TRP A 109 4.07 -1.14 -1.75
CA TRP A 109 5.44 -1.31 -2.18
C TRP A 109 5.85 -2.76 -1.99
N HIS A 110 6.34 -3.39 -3.05
CA HIS A 110 6.76 -4.78 -3.06
C HIS A 110 8.26 -4.88 -3.33
N PHE A 111 8.96 -5.55 -2.42
CA PHE A 111 10.38 -5.83 -2.55
C PHE A 111 10.56 -7.32 -2.79
N TYR A 112 11.18 -7.64 -3.92
CA TYR A 112 11.39 -9.02 -4.36
C TYR A 112 12.82 -9.47 -4.11
N GLN A 113 12.99 -10.76 -3.90
CA GLN A 113 14.31 -11.39 -3.92
C GLN A 113 14.89 -11.26 -5.34
N ALA A 114 16.07 -10.67 -5.46
CA ALA A 114 16.80 -10.68 -6.73
C ALA A 114 17.32 -12.09 -7.01
N SER A 115 17.16 -12.55 -8.26
CA SER A 115 17.74 -13.80 -8.77
C SER A 115 19.14 -13.58 -9.31
#